data_AF-A0A965HQU8-F1
#
_entry.id   AF-A0A965HQU8-F1
#
_cell.length_a   1.000
_cell.length_b   1.000
_cell.length_c   1.000
_cell.angle_alpha   90.00
_cell.angle_beta   90.00
_cell.angle_gamma   90.00
#
_symmetry.space_group_name_H-M   'P 1'
#
loop_
_entity.id
_entity.type
_entity.pdbx_description
1 polymer ?
#
loop_
_entity_poly.entity_id
_entity_poly.type
_entity_poly.pdbx_seq_one_letter_code
_entity_poly.pdbx_strand_id
1 'polypeptide(L)'
;TITVASTATLADKAGEQGTLVKAGAGELIFSGNNTYTGDTTVLGGTLTLNSGQGLSDTGAVTLSNTSGVTLKVNASETIGSLRGGGTTGGNITLAEGQNLTIVQTGAGGLVKSGTGKLALTKNNNSFVGGVTIEGGILTSDYGSISSANTIVVNSGGTLGMLRTDTWGGATATSTIPVIINDGGNMTSDNQFNTLRDLTLNGGTVSLNGGLASTLSAFAFGGTVTAGGAVTSTIAVVSGTNNNIRLGRQATNEPTTFDVSDPNGQLLVGAALWDNFGSISGLTKSGNGKMVLSAANAYTGPTAVTGGTLQIGNGGTMGSILVNSALSVSNGATLAFNRTDNYGGALNHTISGAGTVAINGGNLTLNAGGSSGYSTNLGFVINNGATATMGHSDMFGGTGWDATTSPGFTVNAGGTLASSNNFNTLWNLNLNGGTLLA
;
A
#
# COMPACT_ATOMS: atom_id res chain seq x y z
N THR A 1 -20.35 -18.11 -36.47
CA THR A 1 -19.81 -16.74 -36.44
C THR A 1 -20.90 -15.73 -36.75
N ILE A 2 -20.97 -14.63 -36.01
CA ILE A 2 -21.83 -13.47 -36.23
C ILE A 2 -20.91 -12.27 -36.45
N THR A 3 -20.87 -11.73 -37.66
CA THR A 3 -20.10 -10.53 -37.99
C THR A 3 -21.03 -9.32 -37.97
N VAL A 4 -20.78 -8.38 -37.06
CA VAL A 4 -21.62 -7.19 -36.89
C VAL A 4 -20.83 -5.94 -37.25
N ALA A 5 -21.34 -5.13 -38.18
CA ALA A 5 -20.72 -3.87 -38.60
C ALA A 5 -21.17 -2.66 -37.76
N SER A 6 -22.39 -2.69 -37.22
CA SER A 6 -22.99 -1.63 -36.38
C SER A 6 -23.63 -2.23 -35.12
N THR A 7 -24.91 -2.02 -34.81
CA THR A 7 -25.56 -2.63 -33.64
C THR A 7 -26.56 -3.70 -34.09
N ALA A 8 -26.52 -4.86 -33.45
CA ALA A 8 -27.49 -5.94 -33.64
C ALA A 8 -27.93 -6.52 -32.29
N THR A 9 -29.20 -6.87 -32.17
CA THR A 9 -29.76 -7.49 -30.96
C THR A 9 -30.18 -8.92 -31.25
N LEU A 10 -29.77 -9.84 -30.37
CA LEU A 10 -30.20 -11.23 -30.36
C LEU A 10 -31.02 -11.45 -29.08
N ALA A 11 -32.31 -11.75 -29.26
CA ALA A 11 -33.24 -11.95 -28.15
C ALA A 11 -33.06 -13.31 -27.49
N ASP A 12 -32.89 -14.37 -28.28
CA ASP A 12 -32.59 -15.73 -27.81
C ASP A 12 -31.77 -16.46 -28.88
N LYS A 13 -30.74 -17.17 -28.44
CA LYS A 13 -30.05 -18.21 -29.19
C LYS A 13 -30.40 -19.58 -28.60
N ALA A 14 -31.44 -20.20 -29.14
CA ALA A 14 -31.83 -21.57 -28.81
C ALA A 14 -30.90 -22.62 -29.46
N GLY A 15 -30.71 -23.76 -28.79
CA GLY A 15 -30.20 -25.02 -29.35
C GLY A 15 -28.80 -25.48 -28.90
N GLU A 16 -28.54 -26.78 -29.01
CA GLU A 16 -27.35 -27.47 -28.48
C GLU A 16 -26.17 -27.55 -29.48
N GLN A 17 -24.95 -27.28 -28.99
CA GLN A 17 -23.62 -27.65 -29.55
C GLN A 17 -22.90 -26.73 -30.59
N GLY A 18 -23.09 -25.40 -30.58
CA GLY A 18 -22.28 -24.48 -31.41
C GLY A 18 -21.45 -23.49 -30.60
N THR A 19 -20.19 -23.28 -30.98
CA THR A 19 -19.40 -22.12 -30.50
C THR A 19 -19.91 -20.83 -31.12
N LEU A 20 -20.12 -19.81 -30.29
CA LEU A 20 -20.43 -18.45 -30.74
C LEU A 20 -19.13 -17.72 -31.05
N VAL A 21 -19.01 -17.14 -32.24
CA VAL A 21 -17.89 -16.25 -32.59
C VAL A 21 -18.45 -14.90 -33.00
N LYS A 22 -18.21 -13.86 -32.19
CA LYS A 22 -18.53 -12.46 -32.51
C LYS A 22 -17.35 -11.83 -33.26
N ALA A 23 -17.61 -11.32 -34.46
CA ALA A 23 -16.65 -10.60 -35.28
C ALA A 23 -17.23 -9.24 -35.74
N GLY A 24 -16.41 -8.45 -36.44
CA GLY A 24 -16.76 -7.10 -36.91
C GLY A 24 -16.72 -6.05 -35.78
N ALA A 25 -16.56 -4.78 -36.15
CA ALA A 25 -16.35 -3.68 -35.20
C ALA A 25 -17.58 -3.28 -34.37
N GLY A 26 -18.77 -3.76 -34.77
CA GLY A 26 -20.05 -3.40 -34.17
C GLY A 26 -20.34 -4.04 -32.80
N GLU A 27 -21.47 -3.66 -32.21
CA GLU A 27 -22.03 -4.18 -30.96
C GLU A 27 -23.06 -5.30 -31.24
N LEU A 28 -22.88 -6.46 -30.61
CA LEU A 28 -23.90 -7.50 -30.54
C LEU A 28 -24.50 -7.52 -29.12
N ILE A 29 -25.81 -7.31 -29.01
CA ILE A 29 -26.54 -7.25 -27.75
C ILE A 29 -27.31 -8.54 -27.54
N PHE A 30 -27.07 -9.21 -26.42
CA PHE A 30 -27.87 -10.32 -25.92
C PHE A 30 -28.90 -9.77 -24.95
N SER A 31 -30.17 -9.75 -25.36
CA SER A 31 -31.26 -9.11 -24.61
C SER A 31 -32.17 -10.06 -23.85
N GLY A 32 -32.10 -11.37 -24.11
CA GLY A 32 -32.85 -12.40 -23.38
C GLY A 32 -31.95 -13.55 -22.94
N ASN A 33 -32.56 -14.64 -22.47
CA ASN A 33 -31.83 -15.82 -21.98
C ASN A 33 -31.40 -16.66 -23.19
N ASN A 34 -30.14 -17.08 -23.22
CA ASN A 34 -29.60 -17.90 -24.27
C ASN A 34 -29.33 -19.31 -23.74
N THR A 35 -29.79 -20.34 -24.47
CA THR A 35 -29.68 -21.74 -24.05
C THR A 35 -28.56 -22.51 -24.74
N TYR A 36 -27.76 -21.85 -25.59
CA TYR A 36 -26.59 -22.50 -26.18
C TYR A 36 -25.52 -22.76 -25.11
N THR A 37 -24.92 -23.95 -25.16
CA THR A 37 -23.96 -24.44 -24.16
C THR A 37 -22.51 -24.36 -24.62
N GLY A 38 -22.25 -23.95 -25.87
CA GLY A 38 -20.91 -23.85 -26.44
C GLY A 38 -20.14 -22.60 -26.00
N ASP A 39 -18.83 -22.62 -26.22
CA ASP A 39 -17.95 -21.50 -25.90
C ASP A 39 -18.25 -20.26 -26.75
N THR A 40 -17.89 -19.09 -26.23
CA THR A 40 -18.03 -17.79 -26.86
C THR A 40 -16.67 -17.17 -27.14
N THR A 41 -16.42 -16.71 -28.35
CA THR A 41 -15.21 -16.00 -28.74
C THR A 41 -15.57 -14.63 -29.29
N VAL A 42 -14.94 -13.56 -28.78
CA VAL A 42 -15.09 -12.19 -29.28
C VAL A 42 -13.80 -11.77 -29.97
N LEU A 43 -13.83 -11.75 -31.31
CA LEU A 43 -12.69 -11.38 -32.16
C LEU A 43 -12.66 -9.87 -32.48
N GLY A 44 -13.80 -9.18 -32.39
CA GLY A 44 -13.94 -7.77 -32.75
C GLY A 44 -15.20 -7.13 -32.17
N GLY A 45 -15.12 -5.83 -31.88
CA GLY A 45 -16.22 -5.01 -31.38
C GLY A 45 -16.71 -5.43 -29.99
N THR A 46 -17.97 -5.11 -29.69
CA THR A 46 -18.55 -5.33 -28.36
C THR A 46 -19.55 -6.49 -28.36
N LEU A 47 -19.48 -7.34 -27.34
CA LEU A 47 -20.56 -8.25 -26.97
C LEU A 47 -21.18 -7.72 -25.67
N THR A 48 -22.47 -7.39 -25.71
CA THR A 48 -23.22 -6.80 -24.59
C THR A 48 -24.21 -7.80 -24.03
N LEU A 49 -24.18 -8.04 -22.71
CA LEU A 49 -25.08 -8.93 -21.98
C LEU A 49 -26.06 -8.10 -21.15
N ASN A 50 -27.34 -8.12 -21.51
CA ASN A 50 -28.42 -7.42 -20.81
C ASN A 50 -29.31 -8.37 -19.98
N SER A 51 -28.97 -9.66 -19.91
CA SER A 51 -29.63 -10.67 -19.07
C SER A 51 -28.56 -11.42 -18.26
N GLY A 52 -28.95 -12.03 -17.12
CA GLY A 52 -28.06 -12.85 -16.30
C GLY A 52 -28.01 -14.33 -16.71
N GLN A 53 -28.43 -14.61 -17.94
CA GLN A 53 -28.31 -15.90 -18.63
C GLN A 53 -28.00 -15.63 -20.11
N GLY A 54 -27.23 -14.56 -20.36
CA GLY A 54 -26.82 -14.17 -21.70
C GLY A 54 -25.82 -15.15 -22.27
N LEU A 55 -24.95 -15.73 -21.43
CA LEU A 55 -23.99 -16.77 -21.77
C LEU A 55 -24.21 -18.02 -20.91
N SER A 56 -23.64 -19.14 -21.34
CA SER A 56 -23.63 -20.35 -20.52
C SER A 56 -22.73 -20.19 -19.30
N ASP A 57 -23.27 -20.48 -18.11
CA ASP A 57 -22.53 -20.57 -16.84
C ASP A 57 -21.36 -21.56 -16.88
N THR A 58 -21.35 -22.49 -17.84
CA THR A 58 -20.29 -23.47 -18.05
C THR A 58 -19.41 -23.18 -19.26
N GLY A 59 -19.84 -22.28 -20.15
CA GLY A 59 -19.13 -21.97 -21.39
C GLY A 59 -17.90 -21.09 -21.16
N ALA A 60 -16.83 -21.35 -21.91
CA ALA A 60 -15.67 -20.47 -21.94
C ALA A 60 -15.96 -19.20 -22.74
N VAL A 61 -15.43 -18.07 -22.29
CA VAL A 61 -15.39 -16.81 -23.04
C VAL A 61 -13.94 -16.52 -23.40
N THR A 62 -13.65 -16.33 -24.67
CA THR A 62 -12.34 -15.91 -25.17
C THR A 62 -12.44 -14.52 -25.78
N LEU A 63 -11.65 -13.58 -25.28
CA LEU A 63 -11.55 -12.23 -25.84
C LEU A 63 -10.24 -12.08 -26.60
N SER A 64 -10.25 -11.58 -27.83
CA SER A 64 -9.00 -11.23 -28.51
C SER A 64 -8.33 -10.02 -27.85
N ASN A 65 -7.00 -10.04 -27.74
CA ASN A 65 -6.19 -8.88 -27.34
C ASN A 65 -6.08 -7.88 -28.52
N THR A 66 -7.23 -7.35 -28.94
CA THR A 66 -7.37 -6.45 -30.09
C THR A 66 -8.15 -5.22 -29.64
N SER A 67 -7.71 -4.04 -30.07
CA SER A 67 -8.36 -2.78 -29.73
C SER A 67 -9.86 -2.80 -30.08
N GLY A 68 -10.69 -2.28 -29.18
CA GLY A 68 -12.14 -2.25 -29.31
C GLY A 68 -12.86 -3.56 -28.99
N VAL A 69 -12.16 -4.67 -28.77
CA VAL A 69 -12.80 -5.91 -28.26
C VAL A 69 -13.25 -5.69 -26.82
N THR A 70 -14.54 -5.86 -26.55
CA THR A 70 -15.12 -5.66 -25.21
C THR A 70 -16.23 -6.67 -24.92
N LEU A 71 -16.20 -7.23 -23.71
CA LEU A 71 -17.36 -7.87 -23.08
C LEU A 71 -18.02 -6.85 -22.14
N LYS A 72 -19.22 -6.41 -22.49
CA LYS A 72 -20.01 -5.45 -21.70
C LYS A 72 -21.12 -6.19 -20.96
N VAL A 73 -21.18 -6.02 -19.65
CA VAL A 73 -22.15 -6.69 -18.77
C VAL A 73 -23.03 -5.64 -18.12
N ASN A 74 -24.28 -5.52 -18.58
CA ASN A 74 -25.28 -4.60 -18.05
C ASN A 74 -26.26 -5.28 -17.09
N ALA A 75 -26.30 -6.62 -17.08
CA ALA A 75 -27.00 -7.44 -16.09
C ALA A 75 -26.04 -8.51 -15.56
N SER A 76 -26.13 -8.84 -14.27
CA SER A 76 -25.14 -9.71 -13.62
C SER A 76 -25.12 -11.08 -14.26
N GLU A 77 -23.92 -11.59 -14.58
CA GLU A 77 -23.72 -12.79 -15.39
C GLU A 77 -22.75 -13.77 -14.70
N THR A 78 -22.91 -15.06 -14.97
CA THR A 78 -21.93 -16.10 -14.65
C THR A 78 -21.40 -16.73 -15.93
N ILE A 79 -20.08 -16.94 -16.01
CA ILE A 79 -19.46 -17.65 -17.13
C ILE A 79 -18.54 -18.75 -16.64
N GLY A 80 -18.43 -19.80 -17.46
CA GLY A 80 -17.61 -20.96 -17.13
C GLY A 80 -16.14 -20.61 -17.06
N SER A 81 -15.60 -19.94 -18.09
CA SER A 81 -14.23 -19.44 -18.01
C SER A 81 -13.97 -18.16 -18.78
N LEU A 82 -12.88 -17.46 -18.47
CA LEU A 82 -12.40 -16.34 -19.27
C LEU A 82 -10.95 -16.55 -19.72
N ARG A 83 -10.70 -16.34 -21.02
CA ARG A 83 -9.39 -16.43 -21.67
C ARG A 83 -9.14 -15.24 -22.59
N GLY A 84 -7.88 -15.03 -22.93
CA GLY A 84 -7.46 -13.96 -23.84
C GLY A 84 -7.48 -12.59 -23.18
N GLY A 85 -7.64 -11.53 -23.97
CA GLY A 85 -7.49 -10.14 -23.55
C GLY A 85 -6.04 -9.73 -23.29
N GLY A 86 -5.85 -8.46 -22.94
CA GLY A 86 -4.54 -7.89 -22.63
C GLY A 86 -4.53 -6.37 -22.74
N THR A 87 -3.34 -5.79 -22.77
CA THR A 87 -3.12 -4.34 -22.78
C THR A 87 -3.65 -3.62 -24.03
N THR A 88 -3.88 -4.34 -25.13
CA THR A 88 -4.37 -3.77 -26.39
C THR A 88 -5.89 -3.84 -26.49
N GLY A 89 -6.54 -4.77 -25.79
CA GLY A 89 -7.99 -4.90 -25.74
C GLY A 89 -8.46 -6.25 -25.19
N GLY A 90 -9.73 -6.58 -25.39
CA GLY A 90 -10.38 -7.66 -24.65
C GLY A 90 -10.80 -7.22 -23.26
N ASN A 91 -11.33 -5.99 -23.19
CA ASN A 91 -11.74 -5.35 -21.95
C ASN A 91 -13.06 -5.96 -21.44
N ILE A 92 -13.23 -5.98 -20.12
CA ILE A 92 -14.51 -6.24 -19.48
C ILE A 92 -15.04 -4.93 -18.94
N THR A 93 -16.25 -4.56 -19.31
CA THR A 93 -16.93 -3.37 -18.78
C THR A 93 -18.18 -3.82 -18.04
N LEU A 94 -18.25 -3.52 -16.75
CA LEU A 94 -19.41 -3.85 -15.90
C LEU A 94 -20.17 -2.58 -15.55
N ALA A 95 -21.49 -2.59 -15.72
CA ALA A 95 -22.37 -1.53 -15.24
C ALA A 95 -22.40 -1.48 -13.70
N GLU A 96 -22.81 -0.33 -13.16
CA GLU A 96 -22.91 -0.12 -11.71
C GLU A 96 -23.86 -1.14 -11.08
N GLY A 97 -23.49 -1.68 -9.92
CA GLY A 97 -24.27 -2.70 -9.20
C GLY A 97 -24.25 -4.10 -9.82
N GLN A 98 -23.63 -4.27 -11.00
CA GLN A 98 -23.58 -5.56 -11.68
C GLN A 98 -22.30 -6.34 -11.38
N ASN A 99 -22.44 -7.65 -11.41
CA ASN A 99 -21.36 -8.60 -11.17
C ASN A 99 -21.11 -9.46 -12.41
N LEU A 100 -19.85 -9.72 -12.72
CA LEU A 100 -19.48 -10.87 -13.56
C LEU A 100 -18.75 -11.87 -12.67
N THR A 101 -19.25 -13.10 -12.63
CA THR A 101 -18.63 -14.22 -11.90
C THR A 101 -17.94 -15.14 -12.90
N ILE A 102 -16.64 -15.34 -12.74
CA ILE A 102 -15.85 -16.22 -13.62
C ILE A 102 -15.46 -17.49 -12.86
N VAL A 103 -15.94 -18.64 -13.34
CA VAL A 103 -15.75 -19.93 -12.67
C VAL A 103 -14.37 -20.56 -12.96
N GLN A 104 -13.69 -20.19 -14.07
CA GLN A 104 -12.31 -20.58 -14.38
C GLN A 104 -11.56 -19.51 -15.19
N THR A 105 -10.25 -19.35 -15.01
CA THR A 105 -9.44 -18.52 -15.91
C THR A 105 -8.58 -19.39 -16.82
N GLY A 106 -8.25 -18.91 -18.00
CA GLY A 106 -7.21 -19.48 -18.85
C GLY A 106 -6.35 -18.39 -19.49
N ALA A 107 -5.37 -18.82 -20.29
CA ALA A 107 -4.26 -17.99 -20.76
C ALA A 107 -4.70 -16.64 -21.40
N GLY A 108 -4.06 -15.54 -20.99
CA GLY A 108 -4.37 -14.16 -21.39
C GLY A 108 -4.04 -13.13 -20.30
N GLY A 109 -4.15 -11.84 -20.61
CA GLY A 109 -4.14 -10.75 -19.61
C GLY A 109 -5.56 -10.28 -19.29
N LEU A 110 -5.77 -9.68 -18.13
CA LEU A 110 -7.10 -9.21 -17.71
C LEU A 110 -7.13 -7.68 -17.68
N VAL A 111 -8.10 -7.06 -18.37
CA VAL A 111 -8.38 -5.62 -18.21
C VAL A 111 -9.82 -5.42 -17.78
N LYS A 112 -10.00 -4.95 -16.55
CA LYS A 112 -11.31 -4.64 -15.95
C LYS A 112 -11.53 -3.13 -15.98
N SER A 113 -12.67 -2.72 -16.53
CA SER A 113 -13.13 -1.33 -16.63
C SER A 113 -14.59 -1.21 -16.17
N GLY A 114 -15.12 0.01 -16.14
CA GLY A 114 -16.49 0.29 -15.66
C GLY A 114 -16.63 0.12 -14.15
N THR A 115 -17.75 0.60 -13.58
CA THR A 115 -17.91 0.75 -12.13
C THR A 115 -18.33 -0.53 -11.39
N GLY A 116 -18.83 -1.55 -12.09
CA GLY A 116 -19.27 -2.82 -11.48
C GLY A 116 -18.15 -3.70 -10.92
N LYS A 117 -18.53 -4.83 -10.29
CA LYS A 117 -17.62 -5.76 -9.61
C LYS A 117 -17.33 -7.02 -10.45
N LEU A 118 -16.06 -7.30 -10.71
CA LEU A 118 -15.61 -8.56 -11.28
C LEU A 118 -15.16 -9.49 -10.15
N ALA A 119 -15.82 -10.63 -10.00
CA ALA A 119 -15.49 -11.63 -8.98
C ALA A 119 -14.80 -12.85 -9.62
N LEU A 120 -13.55 -13.10 -9.23
CA LEU A 120 -12.81 -14.31 -9.58
C LEU A 120 -12.93 -15.30 -8.43
N THR A 121 -13.74 -16.35 -8.61
CA THR A 121 -14.17 -17.24 -7.52
C THR A 121 -13.38 -18.54 -7.43
N LYS A 122 -12.53 -18.84 -8.42
CA LYS A 122 -11.75 -20.08 -8.48
C LYS A 122 -10.45 -19.99 -7.67
N ASN A 123 -10.05 -21.11 -7.07
CA ASN A 123 -8.69 -21.36 -6.60
C ASN A 123 -7.75 -21.43 -7.81
N ASN A 124 -6.70 -20.62 -7.84
CA ASN A 124 -5.71 -20.64 -8.94
C ASN A 124 -6.16 -20.00 -10.26
N ASN A 125 -6.47 -18.70 -10.18
CA ASN A 125 -6.71 -17.81 -11.32
C ASN A 125 -5.42 -17.50 -12.10
N SER A 126 -4.91 -18.47 -12.87
CA SER A 126 -3.73 -18.28 -13.69
C SER A 126 -4.04 -17.38 -14.90
N PHE A 127 -3.48 -16.18 -14.88
CA PHE A 127 -3.31 -15.33 -16.07
C PHE A 127 -1.86 -15.49 -16.55
N VAL A 128 -1.58 -15.21 -17.83
CA VAL A 128 -0.19 -15.22 -18.37
C VAL A 128 0.23 -13.81 -18.82
N GLY A 129 -0.74 -12.90 -18.97
CA GLY A 129 -0.49 -11.46 -19.08
C GLY A 129 -0.85 -10.72 -17.78
N GLY A 130 -0.50 -9.43 -17.74
CA GLY A 130 -0.84 -8.53 -16.62
C GLY A 130 -2.34 -8.46 -16.33
N VAL A 131 -2.67 -8.11 -15.09
CA VAL A 131 -4.03 -7.72 -14.68
C VAL A 131 -4.06 -6.23 -14.45
N THR A 132 -4.95 -5.53 -15.15
CA THR A 132 -5.15 -4.08 -15.03
C THR A 132 -6.59 -3.79 -14.63
N ILE A 133 -6.77 -2.96 -13.60
CA ILE A 133 -8.06 -2.52 -13.10
C ILE A 133 -8.14 -1.01 -13.36
N GLU A 134 -8.83 -0.66 -14.44
CA GLU A 134 -9.09 0.72 -14.87
C GLU A 134 -10.32 1.33 -14.19
N GLY A 135 -11.14 0.51 -13.53
CA GLY A 135 -12.34 0.99 -12.84
C GLY A 135 -13.13 -0.11 -12.14
N GLY A 136 -13.91 0.31 -11.15
CA GLY A 136 -14.77 -0.57 -10.36
C GLY A 136 -13.95 -1.52 -9.50
N ILE A 137 -14.53 -2.65 -9.12
CA ILE A 137 -13.90 -3.57 -8.14
C ILE A 137 -13.50 -4.86 -8.84
N LEU A 138 -12.26 -5.30 -8.68
CA LEU A 138 -11.84 -6.69 -8.92
C LEU A 138 -11.64 -7.37 -7.57
N THR A 139 -12.28 -8.51 -7.37
CA THR A 139 -12.07 -9.33 -6.17
C THR A 139 -11.58 -10.71 -6.55
N SER A 140 -10.62 -11.23 -5.79
CA SER A 140 -10.20 -12.64 -5.86
C SER A 140 -10.63 -13.34 -4.58
N ASP A 141 -11.52 -14.33 -4.67
CA ASP A 141 -11.88 -15.15 -3.50
C ASP A 141 -10.75 -16.10 -3.11
N TYR A 142 -9.85 -16.40 -4.05
CA TYR A 142 -8.63 -17.16 -3.79
C TYR A 142 -7.50 -16.47 -4.52
N GLY A 143 -6.55 -15.92 -3.78
CA GLY A 143 -5.43 -15.01 -4.06
C GLY A 143 -4.40 -15.54 -5.05
N SER A 144 -4.89 -16.04 -6.17
CA SER A 144 -4.13 -16.80 -7.12
C SER A 144 -4.22 -16.22 -8.54
N ILE A 145 -4.50 -14.92 -8.62
CA ILE A 145 -4.14 -14.05 -9.77
C ILE A 145 -2.61 -13.99 -9.93
N SER A 146 -1.87 -14.56 -8.97
CA SER A 146 -0.56 -14.13 -8.56
C SER A 146 0.60 -15.02 -9.04
N SER A 147 0.34 -16.02 -9.87
CA SER A 147 1.35 -17.04 -10.18
C SER A 147 2.42 -16.60 -11.18
N ALA A 148 2.25 -15.48 -11.92
CA ALA A 148 3.30 -14.95 -12.81
C ALA A 148 3.10 -13.52 -13.38
N ASN A 149 2.22 -12.64 -12.85
CA ASN A 149 1.91 -11.36 -13.51
C ASN A 149 1.81 -10.14 -12.61
N THR A 150 2.04 -8.96 -13.21
CA THR A 150 1.86 -7.65 -12.58
C THR A 150 0.39 -7.32 -12.45
N ILE A 151 0.02 -6.75 -11.32
CA ILE A 151 -1.33 -6.31 -11.03
C ILE A 151 -1.28 -4.80 -10.88
N VAL A 152 -2.00 -4.09 -11.75
CA VAL A 152 -2.03 -2.62 -11.80
C VAL A 152 -3.45 -2.15 -11.49
N VAL A 153 -3.57 -1.25 -10.53
CA VAL A 153 -4.83 -0.60 -10.18
C VAL A 153 -4.70 0.88 -10.49
N ASN A 154 -5.50 1.35 -11.45
CA ASN A 154 -5.54 2.75 -11.88
C ASN A 154 -6.68 3.50 -11.18
N SER A 155 -6.78 4.80 -11.49
CA SER A 155 -7.78 5.70 -10.91
C SER A 155 -9.20 5.15 -11.03
N GLY A 156 -9.94 5.11 -9.92
CA GLY A 156 -11.30 4.56 -9.86
C GLY A 156 -11.38 3.02 -9.82
N GLY A 157 -10.23 2.33 -9.92
CA GLY A 157 -10.11 0.90 -9.71
C GLY A 157 -9.92 0.54 -8.24
N THR A 158 -10.47 -0.59 -7.82
CA THR A 158 -10.25 -1.18 -6.49
C THR A 158 -9.93 -2.66 -6.62
N LEU A 159 -8.87 -3.09 -5.94
CA LEU A 159 -8.54 -4.50 -5.75
C LEU A 159 -8.99 -4.93 -4.34
N GLY A 160 -9.99 -5.80 -4.24
CA GLY A 160 -10.53 -6.29 -2.97
C GLY A 160 -10.08 -7.70 -2.60
N MET A 161 -9.78 -7.91 -1.31
CA MET A 161 -9.26 -9.16 -0.75
C MET A 161 -10.35 -9.89 0.05
N LEU A 162 -11.16 -10.72 -0.62
CA LEU A 162 -12.35 -11.33 0.01
C LEU A 162 -12.09 -12.55 0.89
N ARG A 163 -10.86 -13.07 0.92
CA ARG A 163 -10.44 -14.15 1.84
C ARG A 163 -9.04 -13.91 2.39
N THR A 164 -8.69 -14.71 3.38
CA THR A 164 -7.35 -14.72 3.97
C THR A 164 -6.39 -15.45 3.04
N ASP A 165 -5.35 -14.75 2.58
CA ASP A 165 -4.48 -15.28 1.52
C ASP A 165 -3.02 -14.81 1.57
N THR A 166 -2.18 -15.51 0.80
CA THR A 166 -0.81 -15.18 0.44
C THR A 166 -0.77 -14.67 -1.00
N TRP A 167 -0.79 -13.36 -1.16
CA TRP A 167 -0.87 -12.70 -2.45
C TRP A 167 0.50 -12.49 -3.09
N GLY A 168 0.59 -12.68 -4.41
CA GLY A 168 1.78 -12.26 -5.17
C GLY A 168 2.97 -13.21 -5.05
N GLY A 169 2.80 -14.41 -4.49
CA GLY A 169 3.94 -15.25 -4.12
C GLY A 169 4.66 -14.72 -2.88
N ALA A 170 3.93 -14.18 -1.89
CA ALA A 170 4.53 -13.55 -0.71
C ALA A 170 5.50 -14.41 0.12
N THR A 171 5.59 -15.71 -0.17
CA THR A 171 6.57 -16.65 0.39
C THR A 171 7.87 -16.77 -0.41
N ALA A 172 7.92 -16.25 -1.65
CA ALA A 172 9.09 -16.24 -2.52
C ALA A 172 10.02 -15.06 -2.22
N THR A 173 11.30 -15.21 -2.58
CA THR A 173 12.34 -14.19 -2.36
C THR A 173 12.24 -13.00 -3.33
N SER A 174 11.56 -13.18 -4.45
CA SER A 174 11.24 -12.16 -5.44
C SER A 174 9.84 -12.41 -5.96
N THR A 175 9.06 -11.34 -6.08
CA THR A 175 7.66 -11.39 -6.48
C THR A 175 7.36 -10.28 -7.47
N ILE A 176 6.34 -10.48 -8.29
CA ILE A 176 5.89 -9.45 -9.22
C ILE A 176 5.02 -8.46 -8.43
N PRO A 177 5.32 -7.15 -8.50
CA PRO A 177 4.70 -6.18 -7.62
C PRO A 177 3.21 -6.00 -7.94
N VAL A 178 2.42 -5.75 -6.90
CA VAL A 178 1.14 -5.07 -7.04
C VAL A 178 1.40 -3.57 -7.10
N ILE A 179 0.84 -2.88 -8.10
CA ILE A 179 1.03 -1.46 -8.34
C ILE A 179 -0.33 -0.77 -8.20
N ILE A 180 -0.44 0.17 -7.27
CA ILE A 180 -1.62 1.01 -7.08
C ILE A 180 -1.25 2.43 -7.47
N ASN A 181 -1.76 2.90 -8.61
CA ASN A 181 -1.54 4.25 -9.10
C ASN A 181 -2.50 5.26 -8.44
N ASP A 182 -2.26 6.55 -8.69
CA ASP A 182 -3.07 7.64 -8.16
C ASP A 182 -4.57 7.44 -8.42
N GLY A 183 -5.37 7.63 -7.37
CA GLY A 183 -6.82 7.35 -7.34
C GLY A 183 -7.21 5.86 -7.36
N GLY A 184 -6.25 4.93 -7.43
CA GLY A 184 -6.47 3.49 -7.28
C GLY A 184 -6.49 3.06 -5.81
N ASN A 185 -7.14 1.93 -5.52
CA ASN A 185 -7.31 1.43 -4.14
C ASN A 185 -7.08 -0.08 -4.00
N MET A 186 -6.64 -0.52 -2.82
CA MET A 186 -6.65 -1.92 -2.37
C MET A 186 -7.39 -2.03 -1.04
N THR A 187 -8.26 -3.02 -0.84
CA THR A 187 -9.02 -3.22 0.41
C THR A 187 -8.72 -4.57 1.08
N SER A 188 -8.83 -4.64 2.42
CA SER A 188 -8.61 -5.88 3.19
C SER A 188 -9.88 -6.73 3.40
N ASP A 189 -11.06 -6.14 3.26
CA ASP A 189 -12.40 -6.73 3.35
C ASP A 189 -12.63 -7.71 4.53
N ASN A 190 -12.17 -7.33 5.73
CA ASN A 190 -12.23 -8.15 6.95
C ASN A 190 -11.39 -9.44 6.89
N GLN A 191 -10.35 -9.45 6.08
CA GLN A 191 -9.48 -10.60 5.89
C GLN A 191 -8.02 -10.27 6.21
N PHE A 192 -7.23 -11.31 6.47
CA PHE A 192 -5.79 -11.17 6.64
C PHE A 192 -5.08 -11.55 5.35
N ASN A 193 -4.30 -10.64 4.78
CA ASN A 193 -3.57 -10.91 3.54
C ASN A 193 -2.08 -10.63 3.68
N THR A 194 -1.26 -11.49 3.09
CA THR A 194 0.20 -11.30 3.03
C THR A 194 0.62 -10.88 1.64
N LEU A 195 1.41 -9.82 1.54
CA LEU A 195 2.05 -9.38 0.31
C LEU A 195 3.56 -9.29 0.54
N ARG A 196 4.36 -9.58 -0.48
CA ARG A 196 5.81 -9.37 -0.42
C ARG A 196 6.12 -7.92 -0.79
N ASP A 197 5.97 -7.57 -2.05
CA ASP A 197 6.25 -6.23 -2.55
C ASP A 197 4.96 -5.52 -3.01
N LEU A 198 4.89 -4.23 -2.71
CA LEU A 198 3.77 -3.35 -3.05
C LEU A 198 4.32 -2.01 -3.54
N THR A 199 3.80 -1.51 -4.65
CA THR A 199 4.11 -0.17 -5.17
C THR A 199 2.87 0.70 -5.12
N LEU A 200 2.99 1.88 -4.51
CA LEU A 200 1.95 2.90 -4.42
C LEU A 200 2.45 4.16 -5.12
N ASN A 201 1.85 4.55 -6.24
CA ASN A 201 2.19 5.77 -6.98
C ASN A 201 1.10 6.84 -6.81
N GLY A 202 0.87 7.29 -5.57
CA GLY A 202 -0.30 8.09 -5.17
C GLY A 202 -1.54 7.26 -4.82
N GLY A 203 -1.45 5.93 -4.94
CA GLY A 203 -2.53 5.01 -4.61
C GLY A 203 -2.78 4.84 -3.11
N THR A 204 -3.93 4.24 -2.78
CA THR A 204 -4.35 3.98 -1.39
C THR A 204 -4.44 2.48 -1.08
N VAL A 205 -4.01 2.09 0.12
CA VAL A 205 -4.41 0.84 0.78
C VAL A 205 -5.41 1.19 1.88
N SER A 206 -6.65 0.74 1.72
CA SER A 206 -7.76 0.97 2.62
C SER A 206 -7.99 -0.25 3.51
N LEU A 207 -7.67 -0.14 4.80
CA LEU A 207 -7.93 -1.18 5.78
C LEU A 207 -9.36 -1.03 6.29
N ASN A 208 -10.22 -1.99 5.94
CA ASN A 208 -11.63 -2.07 6.29
C ASN A 208 -11.94 -3.34 7.10
N GLY A 209 -10.95 -3.84 7.84
CA GLY A 209 -11.03 -4.96 8.76
C GLY A 209 -9.95 -6.02 8.53
N GLY A 210 -9.51 -6.68 9.61
CA GLY A 210 -8.73 -7.93 9.57
C GLY A 210 -9.53 -9.10 10.14
N LEU A 211 -9.16 -10.33 9.77
CA LEU A 211 -9.90 -11.55 10.10
C LEU A 211 -10.06 -11.77 11.62
N ALA A 212 -9.05 -11.44 12.42
CA ALA A 212 -9.06 -11.59 13.88
C ALA A 212 -8.06 -10.64 14.55
N SER A 213 -8.10 -10.50 15.88
CA SER A 213 -7.10 -9.71 16.63
C SER A 213 -5.67 -10.23 16.46
N THR A 214 -5.52 -11.53 16.20
CA THR A 214 -4.24 -12.13 15.81
C THR A 214 -4.00 -12.00 14.31
N LEU A 215 -5.02 -12.09 13.47
CA LEU A 215 -4.90 -12.01 12.01
C LEU A 215 -5.38 -10.63 11.52
N SER A 216 -4.48 -9.63 11.56
CA SER A 216 -4.75 -8.23 11.17
C SER A 216 -5.12 -8.06 9.69
N ALA A 217 -5.28 -6.85 9.18
CA ALA A 217 -5.67 -6.63 7.78
C ALA A 217 -4.60 -7.11 6.78
N PHE A 218 -3.34 -6.71 6.99
CA PHE A 218 -2.25 -7.12 6.12
C PHE A 218 -0.97 -7.48 6.88
N ALA A 219 -0.13 -8.27 6.24
CA ALA A 219 1.30 -8.39 6.54
C ALA A 219 2.11 -8.03 5.29
N PHE A 220 3.09 -7.13 5.45
CA PHE A 220 3.99 -6.73 4.37
C PHE A 220 5.36 -7.32 4.59
N GLY A 221 5.69 -8.30 3.75
CA GLY A 221 6.88 -9.12 3.92
C GLY A 221 8.16 -8.50 3.40
N GLY A 222 8.09 -7.60 2.42
CA GLY A 222 9.25 -7.04 1.69
C GLY A 222 9.22 -5.53 1.57
N THR A 223 9.22 -5.04 0.34
CA THR A 223 9.31 -3.59 0.08
C THR A 223 7.95 -3.00 -0.27
N VAL A 224 7.54 -2.00 0.49
CA VAL A 224 6.46 -1.08 0.13
C VAL A 224 7.10 0.17 -0.46
N THR A 225 7.02 0.30 -1.78
CA THR A 225 7.54 1.46 -2.51
C THR A 225 6.44 2.51 -2.65
N ALA A 226 6.67 3.72 -2.16
CA ALA A 226 5.87 4.89 -2.51
C ALA A 226 6.59 5.67 -3.63
N GLY A 227 6.09 5.55 -4.85
CA GLY A 227 6.66 6.17 -6.05
C GLY A 227 5.99 7.49 -6.41
N GLY A 228 6.77 8.40 -7.00
CA GLY A 228 6.30 9.69 -7.48
C GLY A 228 5.99 10.72 -6.37
N ALA A 229 5.60 11.92 -6.81
CA ALA A 229 5.41 13.07 -5.92
C ALA A 229 4.01 13.12 -5.23
N VAL A 230 3.03 12.38 -5.75
CA VAL A 230 1.69 12.31 -5.13
C VAL A 230 1.76 11.49 -3.85
N THR A 231 1.03 11.90 -2.81
CA THR A 231 1.04 11.18 -1.53
C THR A 231 0.36 9.82 -1.66
N SER A 232 1.12 8.76 -1.44
CA SER A 232 0.60 7.41 -1.25
C SER A 232 0.09 7.23 0.18
N THR A 233 -0.97 6.44 0.36
CA THR A 233 -1.65 6.35 1.66
C THR A 233 -1.93 4.90 2.07
N ILE A 234 -1.71 4.59 3.34
CA ILE A 234 -2.20 3.37 4.01
C ILE A 234 -3.13 3.84 5.13
N ALA A 235 -4.43 3.69 4.94
CA ALA A 235 -5.45 4.29 5.81
C ALA A 235 -6.33 3.23 6.46
N VAL A 236 -6.70 3.45 7.72
CA VAL A 236 -7.81 2.75 8.36
C VAL A 236 -9.10 3.46 7.96
N VAL A 237 -10.02 2.73 7.33
CA VAL A 237 -11.27 3.28 6.80
C VAL A 237 -12.48 2.81 7.63
N SER A 238 -12.50 1.54 8.03
CA SER A 238 -13.59 0.96 8.84
C SER A 238 -13.17 -0.39 9.44
N GLY A 239 -14.08 -1.06 10.16
CA GLY A 239 -13.82 -2.42 10.70
C GLY A 239 -12.90 -2.45 11.92
N THR A 240 -12.48 -3.65 12.32
CA THR A 240 -11.57 -3.91 13.46
C THR A 240 -10.31 -4.65 13.00
N ASN A 241 -9.28 -4.74 13.84
CA ASN A 241 -8.01 -5.43 13.51
C ASN A 241 -7.25 -4.81 12.30
N ASN A 242 -7.36 -3.49 12.14
CA ASN A 242 -6.76 -2.72 11.03
C ASN A 242 -5.27 -2.42 11.22
N ASN A 243 -4.50 -3.41 11.65
CA ASN A 243 -3.06 -3.28 11.81
C ASN A 243 -2.34 -3.82 10.57
N ILE A 244 -1.14 -3.32 10.34
CA ILE A 244 -0.20 -3.90 9.39
C ILE A 244 0.87 -4.63 10.19
N ARG A 245 1.09 -5.90 9.88
CA ARG A 245 2.21 -6.66 10.44
C ARG A 245 3.45 -6.47 9.57
N LEU A 246 4.59 -6.25 10.22
CA LEU A 246 5.88 -6.11 9.56
C LEU A 246 6.54 -7.49 9.38
N GLY A 247 7.26 -7.67 8.29
CA GLY A 247 8.03 -8.88 7.98
C GLY A 247 7.21 -10.04 7.41
N ARG A 248 7.90 -10.94 6.70
CA ARG A 248 7.30 -12.15 6.13
C ARG A 248 7.02 -13.17 7.23
N GLN A 249 5.84 -13.80 7.24
CA GLN A 249 5.43 -14.75 8.29
C GLN A 249 6.54 -15.75 8.67
N ALA A 250 6.77 -15.91 9.99
CA ALA A 250 7.80 -16.78 10.56
C ALA A 250 9.24 -16.42 10.17
N THR A 251 9.50 -15.15 9.85
CA THR A 251 10.85 -14.60 9.67
C THR A 251 11.04 -13.34 10.50
N ASN A 252 12.31 -13.00 10.76
CA ASN A 252 12.71 -11.75 11.38
C ASN A 252 13.08 -10.68 10.33
N GLU A 253 12.65 -10.87 9.09
CA GLU A 253 12.91 -9.91 8.01
C GLU A 253 12.18 -8.59 8.31
N PRO A 254 12.85 -7.43 8.20
CA PRO A 254 12.18 -6.14 8.33
C PRO A 254 11.38 -5.82 7.07
N THR A 255 10.29 -5.07 7.23
CA THR A 255 9.61 -4.44 6.08
C THR A 255 10.37 -3.18 5.70
N THR A 256 10.66 -3.02 4.41
CA THR A 256 11.24 -1.78 3.87
C THR A 256 10.13 -0.90 3.33
N PHE A 257 10.08 0.35 3.76
CA PHE A 257 9.25 1.40 3.19
C PHE A 257 10.15 2.35 2.41
N ASP A 258 10.12 2.24 1.08
CA ASP A 258 10.95 3.03 0.19
C ASP A 258 10.14 4.19 -0.41
N VAL A 259 10.38 5.41 0.08
CA VAL A 259 9.75 6.61 -0.50
C VAL A 259 10.75 7.23 -1.46
N SER A 260 10.69 6.81 -2.72
CA SER A 260 11.79 6.98 -3.67
C SER A 260 11.92 8.41 -4.18
N ASP A 261 10.79 9.08 -4.45
CA ASP A 261 10.76 10.47 -4.90
C ASP A 261 11.08 11.43 -3.73
N PRO A 262 12.05 12.36 -3.87
CA PRO A 262 12.37 13.35 -2.85
C PRO A 262 11.18 14.23 -2.42
N ASN A 263 10.23 14.48 -3.31
CA ASN A 263 9.00 15.22 -3.03
C ASN A 263 7.82 14.30 -2.68
N GLY A 264 8.01 12.99 -2.78
CA GLY A 264 7.01 11.99 -2.46
C GLY A 264 6.76 11.86 -0.97
N GLN A 265 5.54 11.44 -0.64
CA GLN A 265 5.14 11.14 0.73
C GLN A 265 4.40 9.80 0.79
N LEU A 266 4.71 9.01 1.82
CA LEU A 266 3.87 7.89 2.26
C LEU A 266 3.24 8.23 3.61
N LEU A 267 1.92 8.32 3.67
CA LEU A 267 1.16 8.48 4.92
C LEU A 267 0.68 7.12 5.42
N VAL A 268 1.16 6.70 6.59
CA VAL A 268 0.75 5.45 7.24
C VAL A 268 -0.11 5.77 8.47
N GLY A 269 -1.43 5.67 8.28
CA GLY A 269 -2.44 5.82 9.31
C GLY A 269 -2.86 4.52 10.00
N ALA A 270 -2.35 3.37 9.55
CA ALA A 270 -2.52 2.08 10.22
C ALA A 270 -1.40 1.82 11.23
N ALA A 271 -1.73 1.22 12.38
CA ALA A 271 -0.73 0.84 13.37
C ALA A 271 0.11 -0.35 12.87
N LEU A 272 1.43 -0.20 12.97
CA LEU A 272 2.41 -1.22 12.59
C LEU A 272 2.72 -2.14 13.78
N TRP A 273 2.66 -3.45 13.57
CA TRP A 273 2.84 -4.49 14.58
C TRP A 273 3.94 -5.47 14.19
N ASP A 274 4.49 -6.16 15.18
CA ASP A 274 5.39 -7.29 14.93
C ASP A 274 4.69 -8.40 14.12
N ASN A 275 5.52 -9.22 13.49
CA ASN A 275 5.07 -10.41 12.81
C ASN A 275 4.57 -11.49 13.79
N PHE A 276 3.96 -12.54 13.26
CA PHE A 276 3.54 -13.71 14.03
C PHE A 276 4.74 -14.42 14.68
N GLY A 277 4.85 -14.31 16.01
CA GLY A 277 5.86 -15.03 16.78
C GLY A 277 7.30 -14.64 16.45
N SER A 278 7.51 -13.50 15.78
CA SER A 278 8.82 -13.02 15.37
C SER A 278 8.88 -11.51 15.46
N ILE A 279 9.97 -11.01 16.03
CA ILE A 279 10.27 -9.59 16.11
C ILE A 279 10.69 -9.14 14.71
N SER A 280 9.97 -8.18 14.13
CA SER A 280 10.23 -7.66 12.79
C SER A 280 10.29 -6.14 12.81
N GLY A 281 11.33 -5.61 12.18
CA GLY A 281 11.62 -4.18 12.17
C GLY A 281 11.02 -3.42 10.99
N LEU A 282 11.29 -2.12 11.01
CA LEU A 282 10.98 -1.18 9.94
C LEU A 282 12.28 -0.60 9.37
N THR A 283 12.43 -0.60 8.06
CA THR A 283 13.46 0.19 7.36
C THR A 283 12.80 1.28 6.54
N LYS A 284 13.10 2.55 6.80
CA LYS A 284 12.72 3.67 5.93
C LYS A 284 13.88 4.03 5.01
N SER A 285 13.71 3.80 3.71
CA SER A 285 14.66 4.16 2.65
C SER A 285 14.08 5.19 1.67
N GLY A 286 14.88 5.59 0.70
CA GLY A 286 14.47 6.55 -0.33
C GLY A 286 14.44 7.99 0.19
N ASN A 287 14.49 8.96 -0.72
CA ASN A 287 14.74 10.36 -0.39
C ASN A 287 13.51 11.10 0.14
N GLY A 288 12.31 10.58 -0.09
CA GLY A 288 11.06 11.20 0.33
C GLY A 288 10.71 10.97 1.80
N LYS A 289 9.49 11.36 2.15
CA LYS A 289 9.00 11.39 3.54
C LYS A 289 8.00 10.28 3.82
N MET A 290 8.23 9.48 4.85
CA MET A 290 7.24 8.57 5.41
C MET A 290 6.69 9.18 6.69
N VAL A 291 5.37 9.20 6.87
CA VAL A 291 4.69 9.72 8.07
C VAL A 291 3.99 8.57 8.79
N LEU A 292 4.36 8.33 10.05
CA LEU A 292 3.66 7.41 10.95
C LEU A 292 2.68 8.21 11.82
N SER A 293 1.38 8.13 11.52
CA SER A 293 0.35 8.87 12.25
C SER A 293 -0.47 8.01 13.21
N ALA A 294 -0.19 6.71 13.32
CA ALA A 294 -0.83 5.79 14.26
C ALA A 294 0.09 5.41 15.43
N ALA A 295 -0.49 4.94 16.53
CA ALA A 295 0.26 4.36 17.63
C ALA A 295 0.77 2.95 17.23
N ASN A 296 2.07 2.82 17.00
CA ASN A 296 2.69 1.57 16.56
C ASN A 296 3.08 0.71 17.77
N ALA A 297 3.08 -0.61 17.56
CA ALA A 297 3.33 -1.61 18.60
C ALA A 297 4.38 -2.67 18.21
N TYR A 298 5.09 -2.48 17.09
CA TYR A 298 6.23 -3.33 16.75
C TYR A 298 7.41 -3.05 17.69
N THR A 299 8.18 -4.09 17.99
CA THR A 299 9.33 -4.05 18.89
C THR A 299 10.65 -4.25 18.15
N GLY A 300 10.59 -4.68 16.87
CA GLY A 300 11.76 -4.80 16.02
C GLY A 300 12.45 -3.46 15.74
N PRO A 301 13.70 -3.48 15.25
CA PRO A 301 14.50 -2.28 15.04
C PRO A 301 13.87 -1.35 14.00
N THR A 302 14.06 -0.04 14.19
CA THR A 302 13.72 1.00 13.22
C THR A 302 15.00 1.57 12.63
N ALA A 303 15.23 1.38 11.34
CA ALA A 303 16.35 1.96 10.61
C ALA A 303 15.86 3.04 9.64
N VAL A 304 16.37 4.27 9.78
CA VAL A 304 16.12 5.36 8.83
C VAL A 304 17.37 5.54 7.98
N THR A 305 17.36 4.94 6.79
CA THR A 305 18.53 4.87 5.90
C THR A 305 18.53 5.95 4.82
N GLY A 306 17.38 6.61 4.58
CA GLY A 306 17.26 7.72 3.66
C GLY A 306 16.01 8.57 3.87
N GLY A 307 16.05 9.81 3.38
CA GLY A 307 14.93 10.75 3.42
C GLY A 307 14.48 11.06 4.84
N THR A 308 13.16 11.23 5.04
CA THR A 308 12.58 11.54 6.35
C THR A 308 11.61 10.46 6.83
N LEU A 309 11.81 9.95 8.05
CA LEU A 309 10.78 9.27 8.83
C LEU A 309 10.18 10.27 9.82
N GLN A 310 8.91 10.66 9.64
CA GLN A 310 8.21 11.57 10.54
C GLN A 310 7.27 10.81 11.45
N ILE A 311 7.36 11.09 12.75
CA ILE A 311 6.47 10.57 13.78
C ILE A 311 5.43 11.64 14.13
N GLY A 312 4.17 11.27 13.95
CA GLY A 312 3.03 12.17 14.07
C GLY A 312 2.78 13.05 12.84
N ASN A 313 1.58 13.60 12.80
CA ASN A 313 1.11 14.48 11.73
C ASN A 313 0.37 15.71 12.29
N GLY A 314 0.98 16.39 13.25
CA GLY A 314 0.40 17.58 13.91
C GLY A 314 -0.69 17.27 14.94
N GLY A 315 -0.73 16.04 15.46
CA GLY A 315 -1.62 15.62 16.56
C GLY A 315 -0.86 14.87 17.65
N THR A 316 -1.57 14.10 18.48
CA THR A 316 -1.01 13.31 19.59
C THR A 316 -0.85 11.82 19.28
N MET A 317 -0.98 11.43 18.01
CA MET A 317 -0.75 10.06 17.55
C MET A 317 0.53 9.96 16.71
N GLY A 318 1.05 8.74 16.55
CA GLY A 318 2.37 8.48 15.97
C GLY A 318 3.38 8.06 17.04
N SER A 319 3.84 6.81 17.03
CA SER A 319 4.85 6.34 17.98
C SER A 319 5.78 5.29 17.38
N ILE A 320 6.94 5.12 17.99
CA ILE A 320 7.85 3.97 17.92
C ILE A 320 8.00 3.50 19.37
N LEU A 321 7.78 2.22 19.64
CA LEU A 321 7.91 1.68 20.99
C LEU A 321 9.33 1.83 21.52
N VAL A 322 9.46 2.19 22.81
CA VAL A 322 10.75 2.49 23.46
C VAL A 322 11.79 1.35 23.39
N ASN A 323 11.35 0.11 23.22
CA ASN A 323 12.23 -1.05 23.10
C ASN A 323 12.67 -1.35 21.65
N SER A 324 12.17 -0.61 20.66
CA SER A 324 12.68 -0.66 19.29
C SER A 324 14.01 0.07 19.21
N ALA A 325 15.07 -0.62 18.79
CA ALA A 325 16.35 0.02 18.53
C ALA A 325 16.21 1.00 17.35
N LEU A 326 16.70 2.24 17.52
CA LEU A 326 16.54 3.30 16.52
C LEU A 326 17.90 3.73 15.95
N SER A 327 18.02 3.73 14.62
CA SER A 327 19.21 4.21 13.90
C SER A 327 18.83 5.19 12.79
N VAL A 328 19.63 6.24 12.63
CA VAL A 328 19.43 7.27 11.61
C VAL A 328 20.75 7.46 10.85
N SER A 329 20.78 7.02 9.59
CA SER A 329 21.97 7.11 8.73
C SER A 329 22.29 8.56 8.36
N ASN A 330 23.55 8.80 7.96
CA ASN A 330 23.97 10.11 7.46
C ASN A 330 23.08 10.58 6.31
N GLY A 331 22.66 11.84 6.33
CA GLY A 331 21.74 12.43 5.35
C GLY A 331 20.27 12.06 5.53
N ALA A 332 19.93 11.12 6.43
CA ALA A 332 18.55 10.79 6.77
C ALA A 332 18.05 11.60 7.99
N THR A 333 16.74 11.75 8.11
CA THR A 333 16.09 12.53 9.17
C THR A 333 15.02 11.69 9.88
N LEU A 334 15.08 11.66 11.21
CA LEU A 334 13.96 11.29 12.07
C LEU A 334 13.27 12.57 12.54
N ALA A 335 12.05 12.82 12.09
CA ALA A 335 11.30 14.02 12.44
C ALA A 335 10.19 13.70 13.45
N PHE A 336 9.92 14.62 14.36
CA PHE A 336 8.76 14.59 15.25
C PHE A 336 7.86 15.78 14.91
N ASN A 337 6.60 15.50 14.55
CA ASN A 337 5.59 16.51 14.31
C ASN A 337 4.33 16.15 15.09
N ARG A 338 4.37 16.43 16.39
CA ARG A 338 3.29 16.17 17.33
C ARG A 338 2.94 17.43 18.09
N THR A 339 1.79 17.47 18.74
CA THR A 339 1.38 18.62 19.56
C THR A 339 1.68 18.44 21.05
N ASP A 340 1.93 17.20 21.48
CA ASP A 340 2.26 16.83 22.85
C ASP A 340 3.72 16.37 22.97
N ASN A 341 4.12 16.07 24.21
CA ASN A 341 5.44 15.54 24.53
C ASN A 341 5.58 14.07 24.16
N TYR A 342 5.24 13.62 22.95
CA TYR A 342 5.38 12.21 22.53
C TYR A 342 4.71 11.18 23.48
N GLY A 343 3.62 11.56 24.18
CA GLY A 343 3.03 10.74 25.25
C GLY A 343 3.91 10.57 26.50
N GLY A 344 5.06 11.24 26.56
CA GLY A 344 6.10 11.16 27.58
C GLY A 344 7.50 11.39 26.97
N ALA A 345 8.53 11.45 27.81
CA ALA A 345 9.88 11.69 27.30
C ALA A 345 10.33 10.65 26.27
N LEU A 346 11.10 11.09 25.27
CA LEU A 346 11.72 10.25 24.26
C LEU A 346 12.88 9.48 24.89
N ASN A 347 12.56 8.30 25.42
CA ASN A 347 13.50 7.39 26.10
C ASN A 347 14.22 6.43 25.15
N HIS A 348 14.37 6.82 23.88
CA HIS A 348 15.01 6.00 22.85
C HIS A 348 16.51 6.23 22.79
N THR A 349 17.30 5.15 22.79
CA THR A 349 18.69 5.26 22.32
C THR A 349 18.69 5.43 20.81
N ILE A 350 19.31 6.48 20.29
CA ILE A 350 19.39 6.76 18.85
C ILE A 350 20.85 6.70 18.41
N SER A 351 21.11 5.86 17.41
CA SER A 351 22.44 5.68 16.82
C SER A 351 22.53 6.28 15.42
N GLY A 352 23.76 6.43 14.92
CA GLY A 352 24.03 6.89 13.55
C GLY A 352 24.49 8.35 13.47
N ALA A 353 24.44 8.91 12.27
CA ALA A 353 25.00 10.23 11.95
C ALA A 353 23.99 11.12 11.20
N GLY A 354 22.71 10.78 11.26
CA GLY A 354 21.64 11.57 10.66
C GLY A 354 21.14 12.70 11.56
N THR A 355 19.95 13.20 11.26
CA THR A 355 19.34 14.32 11.97
C THR A 355 18.08 13.89 12.73
N VAL A 356 17.90 14.39 13.95
CA VAL A 356 16.63 14.40 14.66
C VAL A 356 16.02 15.79 14.54
N ALA A 357 14.87 15.90 13.89
CA ALA A 357 14.15 17.15 13.69
C ALA A 357 12.89 17.21 14.57
N ILE A 358 12.63 18.36 15.16
CA ILE A 358 11.45 18.60 16.00
C ILE A 358 10.69 19.74 15.34
N ASN A 359 9.57 19.38 14.69
CA ASN A 359 8.81 20.23 13.80
C ASN A 359 7.56 20.82 14.45
N GLY A 360 7.16 20.31 15.62
CA GLY A 360 6.05 20.83 16.39
C GLY A 360 5.99 20.23 17.79
N GLY A 361 5.30 20.94 18.68
CA GLY A 361 5.02 20.51 20.05
C GLY A 361 6.25 20.53 20.95
N ASN A 362 6.17 19.79 22.04
CA ASN A 362 7.28 19.64 22.98
C ASN A 362 7.91 18.26 22.79
N LEU A 363 9.22 18.12 22.96
CA LEU A 363 9.89 16.83 22.98
C LEU A 363 10.99 16.84 24.04
N THR A 364 10.76 16.12 25.12
CA THR A 364 11.78 15.86 26.14
C THR A 364 12.67 14.74 25.66
N LEU A 365 13.94 15.04 25.45
CA LEU A 365 14.98 14.08 25.09
C LEU A 365 15.49 13.43 26.39
N ASN A 366 15.35 12.12 26.54
CA ASN A 366 15.66 11.42 27.80
C ASN A 366 16.17 9.98 27.56
N ALA A 367 16.96 9.76 26.51
CA ALA A 367 17.64 8.49 26.32
C ALA A 367 18.49 8.17 27.56
N GLY A 368 18.38 6.95 28.11
CA GLY A 368 18.89 6.61 29.45
C GLY A 368 20.37 6.93 29.66
N GLY A 369 20.66 7.96 30.46
CA GLY A 369 22.02 8.36 30.86
C GLY A 369 22.79 9.18 29.82
N SER A 370 24.03 9.55 30.15
CA SER A 370 24.94 10.44 29.40
C SER A 370 25.38 9.94 28.00
N SER A 371 24.84 8.82 27.51
CA SER A 371 25.34 8.13 26.30
C SER A 371 24.23 7.58 25.37
N GLY A 372 22.98 8.00 25.56
CA GLY A 372 21.84 7.46 24.81
C GLY A 372 21.72 7.96 23.36
N TYR A 373 22.39 9.04 22.98
CA TYR A 373 22.43 9.53 21.60
C TYR A 373 23.85 9.46 21.04
N SER A 374 23.99 9.01 19.80
CA SER A 374 25.29 8.98 19.12
C SER A 374 25.87 10.39 18.96
N THR A 375 27.19 10.51 19.10
CA THR A 375 27.93 11.79 19.07
C THR A 375 27.93 12.48 17.71
N ASN A 376 27.48 11.79 16.66
CA ASN A 376 27.40 12.30 15.30
C ASN A 376 25.96 12.62 14.87
N LEU A 377 24.98 12.56 15.77
CA LEU A 377 23.60 12.95 15.47
C LEU A 377 23.43 14.47 15.54
N GLY A 378 22.80 15.03 14.49
CA GLY A 378 22.38 16.43 14.48
C GLY A 378 20.99 16.60 15.06
N PHE A 379 20.74 17.74 15.70
CA PHE A 379 19.42 18.10 16.21
C PHE A 379 18.94 19.41 15.59
N VAL A 380 17.71 19.42 15.08
CA VAL A 380 17.09 20.61 14.49
C VAL A 380 15.76 20.88 15.19
N ILE A 381 15.59 22.10 15.68
CA ILE A 381 14.36 22.55 16.35
C ILE A 381 13.75 23.66 15.51
N ASN A 382 12.55 23.41 15.01
CA ASN A 382 11.85 24.31 14.09
C ASN A 382 10.79 25.15 14.79
N ASN A 383 10.18 26.07 14.04
CA ASN A 383 9.19 27.00 14.56
C ASN A 383 8.03 26.29 15.28
N GLY A 384 7.72 26.74 16.50
CA GLY A 384 6.64 26.19 17.32
C GLY A 384 6.99 24.87 18.01
N ALA A 385 8.24 24.41 17.91
CA ALA A 385 8.75 23.26 18.63
C ALA A 385 9.60 23.66 19.84
N THR A 386 9.50 22.88 20.91
CA THR A 386 10.40 22.95 22.07
C THR A 386 11.08 21.61 22.27
N ALA A 387 12.41 21.58 22.28
CA ALA A 387 13.16 20.42 22.77
C ALA A 387 13.57 20.67 24.22
N THR A 388 13.32 19.72 25.10
CA THR A 388 13.78 19.78 26.49
C THR A 388 14.83 18.71 26.75
N MET A 389 16.00 19.09 27.24
CA MET A 389 17.05 18.16 27.66
C MET A 389 16.68 17.59 29.03
N GLY A 390 16.31 16.31 29.08
CA GLY A 390 15.72 15.65 30.26
C GLY A 390 16.73 15.04 31.23
N HIS A 391 18.00 14.94 30.85
CA HIS A 391 19.07 14.35 31.66
C HIS A 391 20.30 15.26 31.69
N SER A 392 21.23 15.04 32.63
CA SER A 392 22.53 15.74 32.67
C SER A 392 23.52 15.16 31.66
N ASP A 393 24.36 16.02 31.10
CA ASP A 393 25.47 15.68 30.17
C ASP A 393 25.08 14.80 28.98
N MET A 394 23.87 15.00 28.44
CA MET A 394 23.36 14.21 27.31
C MET A 394 24.21 14.31 26.04
N PHE A 395 24.97 15.41 25.89
CA PHE A 395 25.80 15.68 24.72
C PHE A 395 27.24 16.00 25.14
N GLY A 396 27.69 15.49 26.30
CA GLY A 396 28.94 15.85 26.95
C GLY A 396 29.99 14.76 27.13
N GLY A 397 29.68 13.53 26.75
CA GLY A 397 30.53 12.37 26.98
C GLY A 397 31.80 12.32 26.12
N THR A 398 32.75 11.47 26.52
CA THR A 398 33.97 11.16 25.75
C THR A 398 33.62 10.74 24.32
N GLY A 399 34.11 11.47 23.30
CA GLY A 399 33.87 11.17 21.88
C GLY A 399 33.01 12.20 21.13
N TRP A 400 32.46 13.21 21.81
CA TRP A 400 32.00 14.43 21.16
C TRP A 400 33.21 15.30 20.78
N ASP A 401 33.32 15.63 19.51
CA ASP A 401 34.37 16.47 18.95
C ASP A 401 33.73 17.71 18.32
N ALA A 402 34.07 18.88 18.84
CA ALA A 402 33.56 20.17 18.38
C ALA A 402 33.80 20.43 16.88
N THR A 403 34.71 19.71 16.23
CA THR A 403 34.99 19.88 14.80
C THR A 403 34.16 18.98 13.89
N THR A 404 33.61 17.88 14.40
CA THR A 404 32.95 16.85 13.59
C THR A 404 31.52 16.52 14.01
N SER A 405 31.11 16.84 15.25
CA SER A 405 29.75 16.62 15.72
C SER A 405 28.79 17.72 15.23
N PRO A 406 27.65 17.38 14.59
CA PRO A 406 26.75 18.35 13.96
C PRO A 406 25.97 19.24 14.94
N GLY A 407 25.88 18.87 16.23
CA GLY A 407 25.34 19.71 17.29
C GLY A 407 23.84 20.05 17.16
N PHE A 408 23.45 21.21 17.70
CA PHE A 408 22.08 21.70 17.74
C PHE A 408 21.88 22.91 16.83
N THR A 409 20.84 22.88 16.01
CA THR A 409 20.35 24.05 15.28
C THR A 409 18.96 24.42 15.79
N VAL A 410 18.82 25.63 16.33
CA VAL A 410 17.54 26.19 16.79
C VAL A 410 17.12 27.28 15.83
N ASN A 411 16.14 26.98 14.98
CA ASN A 411 15.61 27.93 14.01
C ASN A 411 14.63 28.91 14.66
N ALA A 412 14.35 30.01 13.97
CA ALA A 412 13.42 31.03 14.43
C ALA A 412 12.08 30.44 14.88
N GLY A 413 11.65 30.81 16.10
CA GLY A 413 10.44 30.31 16.75
C GLY A 413 10.56 28.91 17.37
N GLY A 414 11.70 28.24 17.23
CA GLY A 414 12.04 27.03 17.98
C GLY A 414 12.66 27.36 19.35
N THR A 415 12.51 26.46 20.31
CA THR A 415 13.07 26.62 21.67
C THR A 415 13.87 25.38 22.08
N LEU A 416 15.09 25.60 22.57
CA LEU A 416 15.85 24.58 23.30
C LEU A 416 15.80 24.90 24.79
N ALA A 417 15.39 23.93 25.62
CA ALA A 417 15.20 24.08 27.05
C ALA A 417 15.99 23.04 27.85
N SER A 418 16.37 23.35 29.10
CA SER A 418 16.94 22.40 30.07
C SER A 418 15.96 22.10 31.21
N SER A 419 15.95 20.86 31.72
CA SER A 419 15.11 20.48 32.86
C SER A 419 15.81 20.64 34.22
N ASN A 420 16.45 21.79 34.47
CA ASN A 420 17.30 22.04 35.65
C ASN A 420 18.51 21.08 35.79
N ASN A 421 18.97 20.49 34.67
CA ASN A 421 20.13 19.61 34.63
C ASN A 421 21.35 20.32 34.04
N PHE A 422 22.55 19.97 34.51
CA PHE A 422 23.79 20.43 33.89
C PHE A 422 23.95 19.75 32.53
N ASN A 423 24.03 20.56 31.47
CA ASN A 423 24.16 20.07 30.12
C ASN A 423 25.32 20.77 29.43
N THR A 424 26.22 19.97 28.88
CA THR A 424 27.27 20.40 27.96
C THR A 424 26.72 20.31 26.55
N LEU A 425 26.74 21.43 25.82
CA LEU A 425 26.37 21.50 24.41
C LEU A 425 27.59 21.87 23.59
N TRP A 426 27.94 21.00 22.65
CA TRP A 426 28.92 21.30 21.62
C TRP A 426 28.19 21.68 20.34
N ASN A 427 28.63 22.75 19.69
CA ASN A 427 28.09 23.25 18.42
C ASN A 427 26.59 23.61 18.48
N LEU A 428 26.27 24.69 19.19
CA LEU A 428 24.94 25.29 19.18
C LEU A 428 24.87 26.42 18.14
N ASN A 429 23.95 26.30 17.18
CA ASN A 429 23.60 27.33 16.22
C ASN A 429 22.20 27.89 16.52
N LEU A 430 22.13 29.16 16.91
CA LEU A 430 20.87 29.89 17.14
C LEU A 430 20.54 30.73 15.90
N ASN A 431 19.77 30.16 14.97
CA ASN A 431 19.27 30.85 13.78
C ASN A 431 17.99 31.65 14.11
N GLY A 432 18.08 32.53 15.11
CA GLY A 432 16.94 33.29 15.65
C GLY A 432 16.03 32.49 16.60
N GLY A 433 16.43 31.29 16.99
CA GLY A 433 15.74 30.46 17.99
C GLY A 433 15.98 30.93 19.43
N THR A 434 15.22 30.34 20.35
CA THR A 434 15.28 30.66 21.79
C THR A 434 16.03 29.57 22.57
N LEU A 435 16.88 30.00 23.50
CA LEU A 435 17.44 29.14 24.53
C LEU A 435 16.77 29.49 25.87
N LEU A 436 16.19 28.49 26.53
CA LEU A 436 15.55 28.62 27.84
C LEU A 436 16.34 27.78 28.86
N ALA A 437 17.01 28.45 29.81
CA ALA A 437 17.83 27.80 30.83
C ALA A 437 16.99 27.28 31.99
#